data_AF-A0A2X4T2E1-F1
#
_entry.id   AF-A0A2X4T2E1-F1
#
_cell.length_a   1.000
_cell.length_b   1.000
_cell.length_c   1.000
_cell.angle_alpha   90.00
_cell.angle_beta   90.00
_cell.angle_gamma   90.00
#
_symmetry.space_group_name_H-M   'P 1'
#
loop_
_entity.id
_entity.type
_entity.pdbx_description
1 polymer ?
#
loop_
_entity_poly.entity_id
_entity_poly.type
_entity_poly.pdbx_seq_one_letter_code
_entity_poly.pdbx_strand_id
1 'polypeptide(L)'
;MLKESLLMAMCIRDMMQGNKTLADKGLVEESLGYNAIAAGFQGQRHWTDQYPNGDTAEALLNSSFDWNGVREPFVVATENDSLNA
;
A
#
# COMPACT_ATOMS: atom_id res chain seq x y z
N MET A 1 14.27 -5.28 -7.27
CA MET A 1 14.04 -5.56 -5.84
C MET A 1 13.52 -4.32 -5.12
N LEU A 2 14.34 -3.29 -4.85
CA LEU A 2 13.88 -2.10 -4.11
C LEU A 2 12.79 -1.30 -4.85
N LYS A 3 12.91 -1.17 -6.18
CA LYS A 3 11.94 -0.44 -7.01
C LYS A 3 10.52 -1.01 -6.85
N GLU A 4 10.38 -2.33 -6.97
CA GLU A 4 9.09 -3.00 -6.87
C GLU A 4 8.48 -2.85 -5.47
N SER A 5 9.28 -2.99 -4.41
CA SER A 5 8.79 -2.82 -3.03
C SER A 5 8.30 -1.40 -2.74
N LEU A 6 8.94 -0.36 -3.29
CA LEU A 6 8.45 1.02 -3.18
C LEU A 6 7.17 1.26 -4.01
N LEU A 7 7.06 0.63 -5.18
CA LEU A 7 5.83 0.67 -5.97
C LEU A 7 4.67 -0.02 -5.25
N MET A 8 4.91 -1.12 -4.53
CA MET A 8 3.89 -1.75 -3.69
C MET A 8 3.36 -0.77 -2.64
N ALA A 9 4.22 -0.03 -1.96
CA ALA A 9 3.82 0.99 -0.99
C ALA A 9 2.94 2.08 -1.64
N MET A 10 3.33 2.58 -2.81
CA MET A 10 2.55 3.57 -3.56
C MET A 10 1.18 3.02 -3.97
N CYS A 11 1.13 1.82 -4.55
CA CYS A 11 -0.11 1.23 -5.04
C CYS A 11 -1.07 0.86 -3.90
N ILE A 12 -0.58 0.29 -2.79
CA ILE A 12 -1.42 -0.05 -1.64
C ILE A 12 -2.03 1.23 -1.05
N ARG A 13 -1.22 2.27 -0.86
CA ARG A 13 -1.71 3.59 -0.42
C ARG A 13 -2.79 4.13 -1.36
N ASP A 14 -2.53 4.12 -2.66
CA ASP A 14 -3.45 4.66 -3.67
C ASP A 14 -4.76 3.85 -3.71
N MET A 15 -4.72 2.53 -3.48
CA MET A 15 -5.93 1.73 -3.30
C MET A 15 -6.70 2.12 -2.04
N MET A 16 -6.03 2.39 -0.91
CA MET A 16 -6.71 2.74 0.35
C MET A 16 -7.46 4.07 0.25
N GLN A 17 -6.78 5.14 -0.19
CA GLN A 17 -7.30 6.52 -0.12
C GLN A 17 -7.55 7.20 -1.47
N GLY A 18 -7.25 6.53 -2.58
CA GLY A 18 -7.32 7.10 -3.92
C GLY A 18 -6.09 7.94 -4.30
N ASN A 19 -6.00 8.31 -5.57
CA ASN A 19 -4.96 9.18 -6.10
C ASN A 19 -5.44 9.93 -7.34
N LYS A 20 -5.61 11.25 -7.21
CA LYS A 20 -6.09 12.14 -8.30
C LYS A 20 -5.19 12.12 -9.54
N THR A 21 -3.89 11.89 -9.38
CA THR A 21 -2.96 11.81 -10.51
C THR A 21 -3.21 10.60 -11.41
N LEU A 22 -3.94 9.57 -10.94
CA LEU A 22 -4.40 8.47 -11.80
C LEU A 22 -5.50 8.94 -12.76
N ALA A 23 -6.39 9.84 -12.31
CA ALA A 23 -7.42 10.42 -13.19
C ALA A 23 -6.79 11.24 -14.33
N ASP A 24 -5.72 12.00 -14.04
CA ASP A 24 -4.96 12.76 -15.05
C ASP A 24 -4.35 11.84 -16.14
N LYS A 25 -4.19 10.55 -15.85
CA LYS A 25 -3.70 9.52 -16.78
C LYS A 25 -4.81 8.72 -17.46
N GLY A 26 -6.07 9.09 -17.24
CA GLY A 26 -7.24 8.37 -17.78
C GLY A 26 -7.67 7.15 -16.96
N LEU A 27 -7.03 6.89 -15.80
CA LEU A 27 -7.38 5.81 -14.87
C LEU A 27 -8.35 6.34 -13.81
N VAL A 28 -9.54 6.72 -14.28
CA VAL A 28 -10.53 7.44 -13.46
C VAL A 28 -11.14 6.57 -12.36
N GLU A 29 -11.34 5.28 -12.62
CA GLU A 29 -11.88 4.34 -11.63
C GLU A 29 -10.89 4.12 -10.48
N GLU A 30 -9.64 3.80 -10.83
CA GLU A 30 -8.57 3.53 -9.86
C GLU A 30 -8.19 4.78 -9.05
N SER A 31 -8.47 5.98 -9.57
CA SER A 31 -8.24 7.23 -8.85
C SER A 31 -9.10 7.40 -7.59
N LEU A 32 -10.23 6.69 -7.49
CA LEU A 32 -11.19 6.81 -6.39
C LEU A 32 -10.68 6.16 -5.09
N GLY A 33 -9.96 5.04 -5.20
CA GLY A 33 -9.63 4.19 -4.06
C GLY A 33 -10.86 3.53 -3.42
N TYR A 34 -10.65 2.92 -2.25
CA TYR A 34 -11.66 2.13 -1.54
C TYR A 34 -12.17 2.76 -0.23
N ASN A 35 -11.78 4.02 0.05
CA ASN A 35 -12.12 4.72 1.29
C ASN A 35 -11.78 3.87 2.55
N ALA A 36 -10.65 3.17 2.50
CA ALA A 36 -10.23 2.23 3.53
C ALA A 36 -9.43 2.94 4.63
N ILE A 37 -9.89 2.81 5.88
CA ILE A 37 -9.17 3.32 7.06
C ILE A 37 -8.13 2.33 7.61
N ALA A 38 -8.23 1.06 7.22
CA ALA A 38 -7.27 0.00 7.50
C ALA A 38 -7.26 -1.00 6.33
N ALA A 39 -6.14 -1.69 6.12
CA ALA A 39 -5.97 -2.68 5.07
C ALA A 39 -5.09 -3.84 5.54
N GLY A 40 -5.00 -4.88 4.72
CA GLY A 40 -4.10 -6.01 4.93
C GLY A 40 -3.47 -6.47 3.62
N PHE A 41 -2.22 -6.91 3.67
CA PHE A 41 -1.53 -7.49 2.52
C PHE A 41 -1.21 -8.96 2.79
N GLN A 42 -1.84 -9.86 2.03
CA GLN A 42 -1.71 -11.30 2.28
C GLN A 42 -0.26 -11.78 2.16
N GLY A 43 0.48 -11.31 1.14
CA GLY A 43 1.86 -11.70 0.90
C GLY A 43 2.02 -13.22 0.70
N GLN A 44 2.33 -13.93 1.78
CA GLN A 44 2.56 -15.36 1.72
C GLN A 44 1.28 -16.14 1.33
N ARG A 45 1.35 -17.21 0.55
CA ARG A 45 2.50 -17.70 -0.24
C ARG A 45 2.45 -17.25 -1.70
N HIS A 46 1.25 -17.08 -2.25
CA HIS A 46 1.03 -16.88 -3.69
C HIS A 46 1.73 -15.64 -4.27
N TRP A 47 1.92 -14.58 -3.48
CA TRP A 47 2.68 -13.41 -3.93
C TRP A 47 4.18 -13.61 -3.74
N THR A 48 4.62 -13.90 -2.51
CA THR A 48 6.04 -13.98 -2.15
C THR A 48 6.80 -15.10 -2.85
N ASP A 49 6.10 -16.14 -3.33
CA ASP A 49 6.72 -17.24 -4.07
C ASP A 49 7.22 -16.82 -5.47
N GLN A 50 6.85 -15.63 -5.96
CA GLN A 50 7.20 -15.14 -7.30
C GLN A 50 7.56 -13.64 -7.37
N TYR A 51 7.11 -12.82 -6.42
CA TYR A 51 7.33 -11.38 -6.36
C TYR A 51 8.01 -10.96 -5.05
N PRO A 52 8.64 -9.78 -4.99
CA PRO A 52 9.19 -9.24 -3.75
C PRO A 52 8.14 -9.18 -2.64
N ASN A 53 8.56 -9.41 -1.40
CA ASN A 53 7.67 -9.39 -0.24
C ASN A 53 7.18 -7.98 0.15
N GLY A 54 6.23 -7.96 1.09
CA GLY A 54 5.55 -6.76 1.57
C GLY A 54 6.37 -5.90 2.55
N ASP A 55 7.46 -6.40 3.12
CA ASP A 55 8.13 -5.83 4.30
C ASP A 55 8.40 -4.32 4.19
N THR A 56 8.98 -3.87 3.07
CA THR A 56 9.28 -2.44 2.87
C THR A 56 8.01 -1.60 2.76
N ALA A 57 6.98 -2.12 2.09
CA ALA A 57 5.72 -1.41 1.94
C ALA A 57 4.96 -1.32 3.27
N GLU A 58 4.84 -2.44 3.99
CA GLU A 58 4.20 -2.51 5.30
C GLU A 58 4.92 -1.62 6.33
N ALA A 59 6.25 -1.64 6.36
CA ALA A 59 7.04 -0.80 7.26
C ALA A 59 6.85 0.70 6.97
N LEU A 60 6.91 1.12 5.70
CA LEU A 60 6.77 2.52 5.34
C LEU A 60 5.33 3.04 5.47
N LEU A 61 4.32 2.21 5.17
CA LEU A 61 2.92 2.61 5.31
C LEU A 61 2.55 2.82 6.78
N ASN A 62 2.94 1.91 7.66
CA ASN A 62 2.73 2.02 9.11
C ASN A 62 3.65 3.04 9.81
N SER A 63 4.64 3.60 9.10
CA SER A 63 5.48 4.68 9.63
C SER A 63 4.81 6.05 9.47
N SER A 64 5.12 6.99 10.37
CA SER A 64 4.63 8.38 10.32
C SER A 64 5.39 9.27 9.32
N PHE A 65 6.18 8.69 8.41
CA PHE A 65 6.91 9.44 7.38
C PHE A 65 7.25 8.55 6.18
N ASP A 66 7.38 9.18 5.01
CA ASP A 66 8.01 8.60 3.84
C ASP A 66 8.71 9.70 3.01
N TRP A 67 9.00 9.44 1.74
CA TRP A 67 9.65 10.41 0.85
C TRP A 67 8.84 11.68 0.58
N ASN A 68 7.55 11.73 0.92
CA ASN A 68 6.71 12.93 0.87
C ASN A 68 6.72 13.74 2.18
N GLY A 69 7.47 13.31 3.19
CA GLY A 69 7.56 13.96 4.50
C GLY A 69 6.79 13.23 5.60
N VAL A 70 6.58 13.93 6.73
CA VAL A 70 5.83 13.43 7.89
C VAL A 70 4.33 13.43 7.59
N ARG A 71 3.63 12.36 7.96
CA ARG A 71 2.19 12.17 7.74
C ARG A 71 1.57 11.25 8.80
N GLU A 72 0.25 11.15 8.79
CA GLU A 72 -0.45 10.10 9.52
C GLU A 72 -0.01 8.71 9.00
N PRO A 73 0.29 7.75 9.90
CA PRO A 73 0.56 6.38 9.49
C PRO A 73 -0.72 5.75 8.92
N PHE A 74 -0.57 4.94 7.88
CA PHE A 74 -1.63 4.02 7.46
C PHE A 74 -1.64 2.81 8.39
N VAL A 75 -2.79 2.14 8.50
CA VAL A 75 -2.90 0.86 9.20
C VAL A 75 -2.91 -0.25 8.16
N VAL A 76 -1.80 -0.99 8.05
CA VAL A 76 -1.65 -2.09 7.09
C VAL A 76 -1.14 -3.34 7.79
N ALA A 77 -1.99 -4.35 7.93
CA ALA A 77 -1.65 -5.61 8.58
C ALA A 77 -0.86 -6.54 7.65
N THR A 78 0.30 -6.98 8.13
CA THR A 78 1.09 -8.08 7.54
C THR A 78 0.26 -9.36 7.47
N GLU A 79 0.43 -10.13 6.41
CA GLU A 79 -0.26 -11.41 6.17
C GLU A 79 -1.79 -11.34 6.10
N ASN A 80 -2.33 -10.12 5.92
CA ASN A 80 -3.76 -9.85 5.92
C ASN A 80 -4.48 -10.35 7.19
N ASP A 81 -3.79 -10.28 8.34
CA ASP A 81 -4.40 -10.54 9.64
C ASP A 81 -5.28 -9.34 10.05
N SER A 82 -6.56 -9.41 9.70
CA SER A 82 -7.51 -8.32 9.92
C SER A 82 -7.83 -8.04 11.39
N LEU A 83 -7.52 -8.96 12.32
CA LEU A 83 -7.79 -8.79 13.75
C LEU A 83 -6.62 -8.14 14.50
N ASN A 84 -5.42 -8.12 13.89
CA ASN A 84 -4.24 -7.46 14.43
C ASN A 84 -4.11 -6.00 13.97
N ALA A 85 -4.90 -5.60 12.97
CA ALA A 85 -4.92 -4.25 12.40
C ALA A 85 -5.29 -3.16 13.42
#